data_AF-A0AAU8DRR1-F1
#
_entry.id   AF-A0AAU8DRR1-F1
#
_cell.length_a   1.000
_cell.length_b   1.000
_cell.length_c   1.000
_cell.angle_alpha   90.00
_cell.angle_beta   90.00
_cell.angle_gamma   90.00
#
_symmetry.space_group_name_H-M   'P 1'
#
loop_
_entity.id
_entity.type
_entity.pdbx_description
1 polymer ?
#
loop_
_entity_poly.entity_id
_entity_poly.type
_entity_poly.pdbx_seq_one_letter_code
_entity_poly.pdbx_strand_id
1 'polypeptide(L)' 'MSRARVTQLMAKTWFPEPVARLKLGGIYELADIERMASETGRTLNYDALDKLSANDDDEGGTTPRPGQ' A
#
# COMPACT_ATOMS: atom_id res chain seq x y z
N MET A 1 -3.68 4.42 -8.41
CA MET A 1 -4.60 3.60 -7.57
C MET A 1 -4.66 4.23 -6.18
N SER A 2 -5.84 4.47 -5.60
CA SER A 2 -5.94 5.04 -4.25
C SER A 2 -5.74 3.94 -3.18
N ARG A 3 -5.04 4.26 -2.07
CA ARG A 3 -4.81 3.38 -0.91
C ARG A 3 -6.11 2.71 -0.42
N ALA A 4 -7.24 3.42 -0.48
CA ALA A 4 -8.55 2.90 -0.09
C ALA A 4 -9.01 1.70 -0.92
N ARG A 5 -8.65 1.64 -2.21
CA ARG A 5 -8.97 0.50 -3.09
C ARG A 5 -8.21 -0.76 -2.66
N VAL A 6 -6.97 -0.60 -2.21
CA VAL A 6 -6.14 -1.70 -1.71
C VAL A 6 -6.72 -2.24 -0.40
N THR A 7 -7.12 -1.37 0.53
CA THR A 7 -7.77 -1.79 1.78
C THR A 7 -9.06 -2.57 1.56
N GLN A 8 -9.86 -2.21 0.54
CA GLN A 8 -11.06 -2.97 0.15
C GLN A 8 -10.74 -4.35 -0.44
N LEU A 9 -9.60 -4.49 -1.14
CA LEU A 9 -9.15 -5.77 -1.67
C LEU A 9 -8.61 -6.67 -0.56
N MET A 10 -7.86 -6.10 0.39
CA MET A 10 -7.35 -6.80 1.58
C MET A 10 -8.45 -7.42 2.44
N ALA A 11 -9.66 -6.87 2.41
CA ALA A 11 -10.80 -7.41 3.14
C ALA A 11 -11.42 -8.67 2.48
N LYS A 12 -10.95 -9.07 1.30
CA LYS A 12 -11.49 -10.23 0.57
C LYS A 12 -10.73 -11.50 0.95
N THR A 13 -11.45 -12.61 1.07
CA THR A 13 -10.93 -13.93 1.47
C THR A 13 -9.89 -14.53 0.51
N TRP A 14 -9.86 -14.07 -0.73
CA TRP A 14 -8.86 -14.48 -1.73
C TRP A 14 -7.59 -13.62 -1.70
N PHE A 15 -7.56 -12.56 -0.89
CA PHE A 15 -6.38 -11.72 -0.75
C PHE A 15 -5.35 -12.44 0.13
N PRO A 16 -4.05 -12.46 -0.24
CA PRO A 16 -3.03 -13.16 0.53
C PRO A 16 -2.93 -12.65 1.96
N GLU A 17 -2.56 -13.52 2.89
CA GLU A 17 -2.34 -13.13 4.28
C GLU A 17 -1.05 -12.34 4.45
N PRO A 18 -1.00 -11.35 5.35
CA PRO A 18 0.21 -10.61 5.63
C PRO A 18 1.22 -11.49 6.39
N VAL A 19 2.49 -11.48 5.97
CA VAL A 19 3.60 -12.14 6.68
C VAL A 19 3.91 -11.50 8.03
N ALA A 20 3.62 -10.21 8.17
CA ALA A 20 3.70 -9.52 9.44
C ALA A 20 2.62 -8.45 9.53
N ARG A 21 2.10 -8.20 10.73
CA ARG A 21 1.10 -7.16 10.96
C ARG A 21 1.69 -6.12 11.91
N LEU A 22 2.04 -4.95 11.38
CA LEU A 22 2.53 -3.81 12.15
C LEU A 22 1.37 -2.90 12.55
N LYS A 23 1.60 -2.00 13.52
CA LYS A 23 0.60 -1.00 13.93
C LYS A 23 0.12 -0.10 12.78
N LEU A 24 0.92 0.04 11.72
CA LEU A 24 0.66 0.88 10.55
C LEU A 24 0.11 0.12 9.33
N GLY A 25 0.04 -1.21 9.36
CA GLY A 25 -0.45 -2.02 8.23
C GLY A 25 0.10 -3.44 8.20
N GLY A 26 -0.41 -4.24 7.26
CA GLY A 26 0.13 -5.56 6.95
C GLY A 26 1.34 -5.46 6.01
N ILE A 27 2.39 -6.20 6.30
CA ILE A 27 3.50 -6.49 5.38
C ILE A 27 3.12 -7.75 4.60
N TYR A 28 3.28 -7.71 3.29
CA TYR A 28 2.98 -8.82 2.38
C TYR A 28 4.23 -9.19 1.60
N GLU A 29 4.39 -10.47 1.32
CA GLU A 29 5.41 -10.94 0.38
C GLU A 29 5.07 -10.46 -1.03
N LEU A 30 6.06 -9.86 -1.71
CA LEU A 30 5.87 -9.38 -3.08
C LEU A 30 5.46 -10.53 -4.01
N ALA A 31 6.08 -11.71 -3.84
CA ALA A 31 5.80 -12.91 -4.63
C ALA A 31 4.33 -13.37 -4.54
N ASP A 32 3.71 -13.27 -3.36
CA ASP A 32 2.29 -13.63 -3.20
C ASP A 32 1.36 -12.62 -3.89
N ILE A 33 1.70 -11.34 -3.83
CA ILE A 33 0.95 -10.28 -4.53
C ILE A 33 1.13 -10.42 -6.04
N GLU A 34 2.35 -10.75 -6.52
CA GLU A 34 2.65 -11.01 -7.92
C GLU A 34 1.88 -12.22 -8.46
N ARG A 35 1.84 -13.32 -7.70
CA ARG A 35 1.06 -14.51 -8.06
C ARG A 35 -0.44 -14.17 -8.12
N MET A 36 -0.98 -13.49 -7.11
CA MET A 36 -2.39 -13.08 -7.07
C MET A 36 -2.75 -12.12 -8.23
N ALA A 37 -1.86 -11.16 -8.53
CA ALA A 37 -2.05 -10.26 -9.66
C ALA A 37 -2.12 -11.07 -10.96
N SER A 38 -1.15 -11.96 -11.18
CA SER A 38 -1.09 -12.82 -12.37
C SER A 38 -2.32 -13.72 -12.52
N GLU A 39 -2.77 -14.35 -11.43
CA GLU A 39 -3.96 -15.21 -11.40
C GLU A 39 -5.26 -14.44 -11.71
N THR A 40 -5.31 -13.15 -11.34
CA THR A 40 -6.46 -12.29 -11.65
C THR A 40 -6.34 -11.57 -12.99
N GLY A 41 -5.33 -11.90 -13.81
CA GLY A 41 -5.08 -11.28 -15.11
C GLY A 41 -4.59 -9.84 -15.01
N ARG A 42 -3.97 -9.47 -13.90
CA ARG A 42 -3.45 -8.12 -13.60
C ARG A 42 -1.93 -8.15 -13.53
N THR A 43 -1.30 -7.05 -13.91
CA THR A 43 0.15 -6.87 -13.79
C THR A 43 0.46 -5.87 -12.69
N LEU A 44 1.45 -6.18 -11.86
CA LEU A 44 1.95 -5.24 -10.86
C LEU A 44 2.69 -4.09 -11.53
N ASN A 45 2.46 -2.88 -11.04
CA ASN A 45 3.19 -1.70 -11.47
C ASN A 45 4.30 -1.41 -10.44
N TYR A 46 5.52 -1.81 -10.76
CA TYR A 46 6.69 -1.62 -9.89
C TYR A 46 7.11 -0.15 -9.75
N ASP A 47 6.89 0.68 -10.78
CA ASP A 47 7.17 2.13 -10.70
C ASP A 47 6.28 2.81 -9.63
N ALA A 48 5.04 2.33 -9.47
CA ALA A 48 4.15 2.81 -8.43
C ALA A 48 4.53 2.33 -7.01
N LEU A 49 5.23 1.20 -6.89
CA LEU A 49 5.73 0.68 -5.61
C LEU A 49 6.97 1.47 -5.15
N ASP A 50 7.90 1.72 -6.07
CA ASP A 50 9.12 2.49 -5.83
C ASP A 50 8.81 3.90 -5.31
N LYS A 51 7.87 4.60 -5.96
CA LYS A 51 7.42 5.93 -5.52
C LYS A 51 6.76 5.93 -4.15
N LEU A 52 6.21 4.81 -3.68
CA LEU A 52 5.63 4.73 -2.34
C LEU A 52 6.71 4.63 -1.25
N SER A 53 7.88 4.05 -1.57
CA SER A 53 9.06 4.02 -0.70
C SER A 53 9.71 5.38 -0.54
N ALA A 54 9.58 6.25 -1.55
CA ALA A 54 10.21 7.57 -1.57
C ALA A 54 9.40 8.68 -0.86
N ASN A 55 8.21 8.38 -0.34
CA ASN A 55 7.33 9.36 0.33
C ASN A 55 7.37 9.27 1.87
N ASP A 56 8.30 8.51 2.47
CA ASP A 56 8.51 8.53 3.93
C ASP A 56 9.33 9.76 4.40
N ASP A 57 9.80 10.59 3.46
CA ASP A 57 10.44 11.89 3.72
C ASP A 57 9.45 13.08 3.67
N ASP A 58 8.19 12.89 4.07
CA ASP A 58 7.28 14.02 4.32
C ASP A 58 7.67 14.71 5.64
N GLU A 59 8.72 15.53 5.53
CA GLU A 59 9.14 16.54 6.48
C GLU A 59 7.92 17.34 6.92
N GLY A 60 7.62 17.29 8.22
CA GLY A 60 6.44 17.88 8.84
C GLY A 60 6.21 19.33 8.42
N GLY A 61 5.33 19.51 7.44
CA GLY A 61 4.77 20.81 7.09
C GLY A 61 3.92 21.33 8.24
N THR A 62 4.54 22.10 9.13
CA THR A 62 3.86 22.95 10.09
C THR A 62 2.91 23.87 9.32
N THR A 63 1.62 23.56 9.29
CA THR A 63 0.62 24.49 8.78
C THR A 63 0.50 25.62 9.80
N PRO A 64 0.90 26.87 9.50
CA PRO A 64 0.61 27.97 10.41
C PRO A 64 -0.91 28.13 10.48
N ARG A 65 -1.44 28.07 11.70
CA ARG A 65 -2.85 28.44 11.95
C ARG A 65 -3.01 29.91 11.53
N PRO A 66 -3.93 30.25 10.61
CA PRO A 66 -4.32 31.64 10.45
C PRO A 66 -5.02 32.06 11.75
N GLY A 67 -4.42 33.04 12.43
CA GLY A 67 -4.97 33.66 13.63
C GLY A 67 -6.05 34.69 13.30
N GLN A 68 -6.62 35.21 14.40
CA GLN A 68 -7.27 36.52 14.57
C GLN A 68 -8.48 36.87 13.68
#